data_AF-A0A7Y3HPS7-F1
#
_entry.id   AF-A0A7Y3HPS7-F1
#
_cell.length_a   1.000
_cell.length_b   1.000
_cell.length_c   1.000
_cell.angle_alpha   90.00
_cell.angle_beta   90.00
_cell.angle_gamma   90.00
#
_symmetry.space_group_name_H-M   'P 1'
#
loop_
_entity.id
_entity.type
_entity.pdbx_description
1 polymer ?
#
loop_
_entity_poly.entity_id
_entity_poly.type
_entity_poly.pdbx_seq_one_letter_code
_entity_poly.pdbx_strand_id
1 'polypeptide(L)'
;LLNGRHQTNLGMFRQYATAYLSNHHNIEKDNFTLMVRQLAPERHGVGIEVYCFVNDTVWANYENIQADIFDHLLTAVDYFDLKLFQSPSGSDFKNLVSDTKDEQ
;
A
#
# COMPACT_ATOMS: atom_id res chain seq x y z
N LEU A 1 -0.90 27.94 -15.95
CA LEU A 1 -1.09 26.48 -15.93
C LEU A 1 -1.68 26.10 -14.57
N LEU A 2 -3.01 26.09 -14.43
CA LEU A 2 -3.72 25.85 -13.15
C LEU A 2 -4.61 24.59 -13.19
N ASN A 3 -4.70 23.92 -14.35
CA ASN A 3 -5.51 22.72 -14.59
C ASN A 3 -4.65 21.51 -15.01
N GLY A 4 -3.40 21.43 -14.53
CA GLY A 4 -2.58 20.24 -14.72
C GLY A 4 -2.98 19.17 -13.70
N ARG A 5 -3.17 17.93 -14.13
CA ARG A 5 -3.22 16.79 -13.20
C ARG A 5 -1.86 16.74 -12.52
N HIS A 6 -1.73 17.33 -11.33
CA HIS A 6 -0.49 17.31 -10.58
C HIS A 6 -0.22 15.86 -10.18
N GLN A 7 0.68 15.19 -10.91
CA GLN A 7 1.12 13.85 -10.59
C GLN A 7 1.89 13.92 -9.28
N THR A 8 1.23 13.49 -8.21
CA THR A 8 1.90 13.23 -6.94
C THR A 8 2.40 11.79 -6.94
N ASN A 9 3.45 11.51 -6.18
CA ASN A 9 3.94 10.14 -5.99
C ASN A 9 2.85 9.21 -5.47
N LEU A 10 2.01 9.70 -4.55
CA LEU A 10 0.83 8.97 -4.07
C LEU A 10 -0.19 8.71 -5.17
N GLY A 11 -0.43 9.69 -6.05
CA GLY A 11 -1.30 9.52 -7.21
C GLY A 11 -0.77 8.50 -8.20
N MET A 12 0.55 8.48 -8.45
CA MET A 12 1.21 7.48 -9.28
C MET A 12 1.13 6.08 -8.68
N PHE A 13 1.40 5.94 -7.38
CA PHE A 13 1.25 4.68 -6.66
C PHE A 13 -0.18 4.13 -6.74
N ARG A 14 -1.20 4.97 -6.56
CA ARG A 14 -2.61 4.55 -6.71
C ARG A 14 -2.94 4.09 -8.11
N GLN A 15 -2.43 4.78 -9.13
CA GLN A 15 -2.64 4.40 -10.53
C GLN A 15 -1.92 3.09 -10.87
N TYR A 16 -0.70 2.91 -10.34
CA TYR A 16 0.05 1.66 -10.42
C TYR A 16 -0.71 0.50 -9.78
N ALA A 17 -1.18 0.66 -8.54
CA ALA A 17 -1.94 -0.36 -7.83
C ALA A 17 -3.23 -0.74 -8.56
N THR A 18 -3.94 0.27 -9.12
CA THR A 18 -5.12 0.02 -9.95
C THR A 18 -4.75 -0.80 -11.18
N ALA A 19 -3.69 -0.43 -11.91
CA ALA A 19 -3.25 -1.15 -13.09
C ALA A 19 -2.78 -2.59 -12.77
N TYR A 20 -2.09 -2.78 -11.64
CA TYR A 20 -1.69 -4.10 -11.16
C TYR A 20 -2.92 -5.00 -10.95
N LEU A 21 -3.91 -4.53 -10.19
CA LEU A 21 -5.14 -5.28 -9.90
C LEU A 21 -5.97 -5.54 -11.17
N SER A 22 -6.09 -4.55 -12.06
CA SER A 22 -6.78 -4.70 -13.34
C SER A 22 -6.12 -5.71 -14.28
N ASN A 23 -4.83 -6.00 -14.11
CA ASN A 23 -4.12 -7.04 -14.86
C ASN A 23 -4.00 -8.37 -14.10
N HIS A 24 -4.33 -8.41 -12.81
CA HIS A 24 -4.25 -9.61 -11.98
C HIS A 24 -5.28 -10.66 -12.41
N HIS A 25 -4.88 -11.93 -12.59
CA HIS A 25 -5.76 -12.97 -13.13
C HIS A 25 -6.82 -13.49 -12.14
N ASN A 26 -6.56 -13.37 -10.84
CA ASN A 26 -7.51 -13.79 -9.79
C ASN A 26 -8.49 -12.69 -9.37
N ILE A 27 -8.41 -11.50 -9.97
CA ILE A 27 -9.35 -10.42 -9.67
C ILE A 27 -10.50 -10.45 -10.67
N GLU A 28 -11.73 -10.43 -10.15
CA GLU A 28 -12.95 -10.30 -10.92
C GLU A 28 -13.15 -8.83 -11.34
N LYS A 29 -13.36 -8.61 -12.64
CA LYS A 29 -13.29 -7.28 -13.27
C LYS A 29 -14.56 -6.89 -14.01
N ASP A 30 -15.35 -7.88 -14.44
CA ASP A 30 -16.44 -7.64 -15.40
C ASP A 30 -17.74 -7.27 -14.68
N ASN A 31 -17.99 -7.88 -13.53
CA ASN A 31 -19.26 -7.72 -12.80
C ASN A 31 -19.14 -6.98 -11.47
N PHE A 32 -17.93 -6.60 -11.08
CA PHE A 32 -17.65 -6.11 -9.74
C PHE A 32 -16.74 -4.88 -9.74
N THR A 33 -16.87 -4.08 -8.69
CA THR A 33 -16.10 -2.86 -8.52
C THR A 33 -14.64 -3.17 -8.21
N LEU A 34 -13.74 -2.51 -8.93
CA LEU A 34 -12.31 -2.40 -8.62
C LEU A 34 -11.98 -0.94 -8.39
N MET A 35 -11.45 -0.61 -7.21
CA MET A 35 -11.10 0.75 -6.83
C MET A 35 -9.87 0.78 -5.92
N VAL A 36 -8.93 1.67 -6.24
CA VAL A 36 -7.87 2.07 -5.32
C VAL A 36 -8.03 3.55 -5.00
N ARG A 37 -8.45 3.84 -3.77
CA ARG A 37 -8.73 5.22 -3.34
C ARG A 37 -7.91 5.66 -2.15
N GLN A 38 -7.73 6.97 -2.07
CA GLN A 38 -7.17 7.64 -0.91
C GLN A 38 -8.27 7.82 0.14
N LEU A 39 -7.97 7.52 1.39
CA LEU A 39 -8.79 7.83 2.56
C LEU A 39 -8.47 9.22 3.10
N ALA A 40 -9.29 9.69 4.04
CA ALA A 40 -9.01 10.96 4.73
C ALA A 40 -7.62 10.90 5.42
N PRO A 41 -6.84 11.98 5.40
CA PRO A 41 -5.58 12.03 6.14
C PRO A 41 -5.80 11.85 7.64
N GLU A 42 -4.96 11.04 8.27
CA GLU A 42 -4.96 10.78 9.70
C GLU A 42 -3.60 11.11 10.34
N ARG A 43 -3.49 10.96 11.66
CA ARG A 43 -2.23 11.20 12.40
C ARG A 43 -1.07 10.32 11.94
N HIS A 44 -1.38 9.17 11.35
CA HIS A 44 -0.42 8.18 10.87
C HIS A 44 -0.25 8.22 9.33
N GLY A 45 -0.62 9.33 8.70
CA GLY A 45 -0.45 9.54 7.26
C GLY A 45 -1.76 9.37 6.49
N VAL A 46 -1.63 9.12 5.19
CA VAL A 46 -2.76 9.03 4.27
C VAL A 46 -3.03 7.57 3.94
N GLY A 47 -4.16 7.05 4.41
CA GLY A 47 -4.57 5.67 4.12
C GLY A 47 -4.89 5.46 2.64
N ILE A 48 -4.55 4.28 2.12
CA ILE A 48 -4.98 3.80 0.81
C ILE A 48 -5.91 2.61 1.02
N GLU A 49 -7.09 2.68 0.43
CA GLU A 49 -8.05 1.57 0.38
C GLU A 49 -7.93 0.87 -0.97
N VAL A 50 -7.72 -0.45 -0.91
CA VAL A 50 -7.79 -1.37 -2.05
C VAL A 50 -9.09 -2.14 -1.95
N TYR A 51 -9.97 -1.94 -2.92
CA TYR A 51 -11.28 -2.58 -2.97
C TYR A 51 -11.41 -3.36 -4.29
N CYS A 52 -11.48 -4.68 -4.20
CA CYS A 52 -11.61 -5.57 -5.36
C CYS A 52 -12.26 -6.90 -4.93
N PHE A 53 -12.74 -7.67 -5.92
CA PHE A 53 -13.31 -9.00 -5.71
C PHE A 53 -12.39 -10.07 -6.31
N VAL A 54 -12.23 -11.17 -5.59
CA VAL A 54 -11.48 -12.34 -6.08
C VAL A 54 -12.45 -13.27 -6.82
N ASN A 55 -12.01 -13.90 -7.91
CA ASN A 55 -12.82 -14.84 -8.68
C ASN A 55 -12.84 -16.27 -8.11
N ASP A 56 -12.30 -16.45 -6.91
CA ASP A 56 -12.22 -17.71 -6.18
C ASP A 56 -12.86 -17.52 -4.78
N THR A 57 -13.67 -18.51 -4.38
CA THR A 57 -14.41 -18.54 -3.13
C THR A 57 -13.83 -19.51 -2.11
N VAL A 58 -12.80 -20.29 -2.48
CA VAL A 58 -12.07 -21.16 -1.56
C VAL A 58 -11.29 -20.27 -0.59
N TRP A 59 -11.61 -20.39 0.70
CA TRP A 59 -11.07 -19.54 1.77
C TRP A 59 -9.53 -19.45 1.75
N ALA A 60 -8.84 -20.58 1.66
CA ALA A 60 -7.38 -20.60 1.65
C ALA A 60 -6.78 -19.86 0.43
N ASN A 61 -7.42 -19.96 -0.74
CA ASN A 61 -6.97 -19.26 -1.94
C ASN A 61 -7.25 -17.77 -1.83
N TYR A 62 -8.43 -17.39 -1.35
CA TYR A 62 -8.79 -16.00 -1.08
C TYR A 62 -7.76 -15.31 -0.19
N GLU A 63 -7.40 -15.93 0.96
CA GLU A 63 -6.41 -15.40 1.89
C GLU A 63 -5.02 -15.28 1.26
N ASN A 64 -4.57 -16.29 0.51
CA ASN A 64 -3.29 -16.24 -0.18
C ASN A 64 -3.24 -15.14 -1.25
N ILE A 65 -4.31 -14.99 -2.04
CA ILE A 65 -4.41 -13.96 -3.07
C ILE A 65 -4.37 -12.56 -2.43
N GLN A 66 -5.05 -12.37 -1.31
CA GLN A 66 -5.00 -11.13 -0.55
C GLN A 66 -3.58 -10.84 -0.05
N ALA A 67 -2.91 -11.83 0.54
CA ALA A 67 -1.53 -11.68 1.02
C ALA A 67 -0.56 -11.32 -0.12
N ASP A 68 -0.60 -12.04 -1.23
CA ASP A 68 0.25 -11.82 -2.41
C ASP A 68 0.05 -10.40 -3.00
N ILE A 69 -1.19 -9.92 -3.04
CA ILE A 69 -1.50 -8.55 -3.47
C ILE A 69 -0.84 -7.53 -2.56
N PHE A 70 -0.97 -7.68 -1.23
CA PHE A 70 -0.39 -6.72 -0.31
C PHE A 70 1.13 -6.81 -0.24
N ASP A 71 1.73 -7.99 -0.29
CA ASP A 71 3.19 -8.15 -0.36
C ASP A 71 3.77 -7.42 -1.57
N HIS A 72 3.12 -7.55 -2.72
CA HIS A 72 3.49 -6.83 -3.93
C HIS A 72 3.34 -5.30 -3.76
N LEU A 73 2.18 -4.85 -3.30
CA LEU A 73 1.90 -3.41 -3.16
C LEU A 73 2.79 -2.73 -2.12
N LEU A 74 3.04 -3.38 -0.99
CA LEU A 74 3.91 -2.87 0.09
C LEU A 74 5.36 -2.78 -0.39
N THR A 75 5.85 -3.79 -1.12
CA THR A 75 7.20 -3.75 -1.73
C THR A 75 7.30 -2.65 -2.78
N ALA A 76 6.23 -2.38 -3.52
CA ALA A 76 6.22 -1.36 -4.55
C ALA A 76 6.30 0.08 -4.00
N VAL A 77 5.95 0.32 -2.72
CA VAL A 77 5.87 1.66 -2.11
C VAL A 77 7.17 2.46 -2.27
N ASP A 78 8.32 1.82 -2.03
CA ASP A 78 9.62 2.50 -2.06
C ASP A 78 10.02 3.01 -3.45
N TYR A 79 9.50 2.39 -4.53
CA TYR A 79 9.73 2.86 -5.91
C TYR A 79 9.05 4.19 -6.23
N PHE A 80 8.12 4.63 -5.39
CA PHE A 80 7.41 5.90 -5.54
C PHE A 80 7.92 6.95 -4.54
N ASP A 81 9.06 6.73 -3.88
CA ASP A 81 9.56 7.58 -2.78
C ASP A 81 8.50 7.79 -1.67
N LEU A 82 7.64 6.80 -1.46
CA LEU A 82 6.68 6.77 -0.37
C LEU A 82 7.28 5.97 0.79
N LYS A 83 6.72 6.16 1.99
CA LYS A 83 7.13 5.40 3.18
C LYS A 83 5.92 4.81 3.87
N LEU A 84 6.04 3.55 4.25
CA LEU A 84 5.06 2.90 5.11
C LEU A 84 5.16 3.50 6.51
N PHE A 85 4.02 3.90 7.07
CA PHE A 85 3.95 4.29 8.46
C PHE A 85 4.01 3.03 9.33
N GLN A 86 4.87 3.06 10.35
CA GLN A 86 4.90 2.07 11.43
C GLN A 86 4.95 2.82 12.76
N SER A 87 4.13 2.39 13.72
CA SER A 87 4.21 2.93 15.07
C SER A 87 5.52 2.47 15.73
N PRO A 88 6.25 3.37 16.41
CA PRO A 88 7.45 2.98 17.15
C PRO A 88 7.14 1.88 18.17
N SER A 89 8.06 0.92 18.26
CA SER A 89 8.03 -0.23 19.15
C SER A 89 9.15 -0.14 20.20
N GLY A 90 9.11 -1.00 21.22
CA GLY A 90 10.13 -1.01 22.28
C GLY A 90 11.55 -1.23 21.77
N SER A 91 11.74 -1.94 20.66
CA SER A 91 13.06 -2.15 20.02
C SER A 91 13.61 -0.88 19.40
N ASP A 92 12.76 -0.02 18.83
CA ASP A 92 13.20 1.23 18.20
C ASP A 92 13.86 2.17 19.24
N PHE A 93 13.31 2.19 20.46
CA PHE A 93 13.90 2.95 21.57
C PHE A 93 15.19 2.35 22.10
N LYS A 94 15.36 1.02 22.05
CA LYS A 94 16.62 0.36 22.45
C LYS A 94 17.77 0.76 21.52
N ASN A 95 17.51 0.77 20.21
CA ASN A 95 18.50 1.15 19.20
C ASN A 95 18.90 2.63 19.35
N LEU A 96 17.93 3.51 19.64
CA LEU A 96 18.22 4.93 19.89
C LEU A 96 19.18 5.15 21.08
N VAL A 97 19.02 4.37 22.16
CA VAL A 97 19.86 4.46 23.36
C VAL A 97 21.24 3.81 23.18
N SER A 98 21.36 2.76 22.35
CA SER A 98 22.67 2.16 22.04
C SER A 98 23.53 3.07 21.18
N ASP A 99 22.95 3.72 20.17
CA ASP A 99 23.71 4.61 19.27
C ASP A 99 24.30 5.81 20.03
N THR A 100 23.63 6.27 21.10
CA THR A 100 24.14 7.39 21.92
C THR A 100 25.32 6.98 22.83
N LYS A 101 25.54 5.67 23.04
CA LYS A 101 26.65 5.16 23.87
C LYS A 101 27.92 4.90 23.07
N ASP A 102 27.81 4.65 21.77
CA ASP A 102 28.96 4.39 20.90
C ASP A 102 29.61 5.68 20.35
N GLU A 103 28.97 6.85 20.56
CA GLU A 103 29.52 8.18 20.26
C GLU A 103 30.27 8.83 21.45
N GLN A 104 30.51 8.10 22.56
CA GLN A 104 31.27 8.56 23.74
C GLN A 104 32.54 7.76 23.99
#